data_AF-A0A954HGX4-F1
#
_entry.id   AF-A0A954HGX4-F1
#
_cell.length_a   1.000
_cell.length_b   1.000
_cell.length_c   1.000
_cell.angle_alpha   90.00
_cell.angle_beta   90.00
_cell.angle_gamma   90.00
#
_symmetry.space_group_name_H-M   'P 1'
#
loop_
_entity.id
_entity.type
_entity.pdbx_description
1 polymer ?
#
loop_
_entity_poly.entity_id
_entity_poly.type
_entity_poly.pdbx_seq_one_letter_code
_entity_poly.pdbx_strand_id
1 'polypeptide(L)' 'LSDSRLRNDPARVRSLFVSALGRNPTASELTRLKKTMATSPTPLAAYQDLYWALLNSNEFIVNH' A
#
# COMPACT_ATOMS: atom_id res chain seq x y z
N LEU A 1 10.37 -15.48 -9.09
CA LEU A 1 9.97 -14.42 -8.13
C LEU A 1 8.84 -14.96 -7.26
N SER A 2 9.16 -15.99 -6.47
CA SER A 2 8.20 -16.90 -5.86
C SER A 2 8.37 -16.87 -4.34
N ASP A 3 8.13 -15.73 -3.70
CA ASP A 3 8.21 -15.64 -2.24
C ASP A 3 6.81 -15.76 -1.63
N SER A 4 6.48 -16.96 -1.16
CA SER A 4 5.20 -17.32 -0.53
C SER A 4 4.94 -16.56 0.79
N ARG A 5 5.91 -15.76 1.26
CA ARG A 5 5.83 -14.85 2.42
C ARG A 5 5.11 -13.53 2.11
N LEU A 6 4.85 -13.26 0.83
CA LEU A 6 4.26 -12.00 0.33
C LEU A 6 2.77 -11.80 0.64
N ARG A 7 2.09 -12.82 1.19
CA ARG A 7 0.63 -12.85 1.25
C ARG A 7 0.00 -11.88 2.26
N ASN A 8 0.70 -11.36 3.27
CA ASN A 8 0.02 -10.51 4.26
C ASN A 8 0.91 -9.57 5.09
N ASP A 9 2.14 -9.28 4.66
CA ASP A 9 3.09 -8.66 5.57
C ASP A 9 2.93 -7.13 5.66
N PRO A 10 2.53 -6.57 6.81
CA PRO A 10 2.39 -5.13 6.99
C PRO A 10 3.71 -4.36 6.79
N ALA A 11 4.86 -5.04 6.88
CA ALA A 11 6.16 -4.46 6.55
C ALA A 11 6.28 -4.06 5.07
N ARG A 12 5.60 -4.78 4.15
CA ARG A 12 5.62 -4.46 2.71
C ARG A 12 4.79 -3.21 2.41
N VAL A 13 3.63 -3.07 3.06
CA VAL A 13 2.80 -1.84 3.00
C VAL A 13 3.66 -0.64 3.40
N ARG A 14 4.36 -0.76 4.53
CA ARG A 14 5.25 0.30 5.02
C ARG A 14 6.35 0.63 4.02
N SER A 15 6.98 -0.38 3.44
CA SER A 15 8.03 -0.19 2.43
C SER A 15 7.51 0.52 1.18
N LEU A 16 6.34 0.15 0.68
CA LEU A 16 5.69 0.81 -0.47
C LEU A 16 5.38 2.28 -0.19
N PHE A 17 4.86 2.58 1.01
CA PHE A 17 4.58 3.95 1.44
C PHE A 17 5.85 4.79 1.56
N VAL A 18 6.92 4.23 2.14
CA VAL A 18 8.21 4.92 2.23
C VAL A 18 8.82 5.11 0.83
N SER A 19 8.69 4.14 -0.07
CA SER A 19 9.17 4.27 -1.45
C SER A 19 8.36 5.27 -2.29
N ALA A 20 7.05 5.39 -2.08
CA ALA A 20 6.18 6.27 -2.85
C ALA A 20 6.09 7.70 -2.28
N LEU A 21 5.93 7.82 -0.96
CA LEU A 21 5.68 9.07 -0.25
C LEU A 21 6.82 9.48 0.69
N GLY A 22 7.87 8.67 0.86
CA GLY A 22 8.97 8.96 1.79
C GLY A 22 8.59 8.85 3.27
N ARG A 23 7.37 8.42 3.60
CA ARG A 23 6.86 8.38 4.99
C ARG A 23 6.15 7.07 5.31
N ASN A 24 6.04 6.76 6.60
CA ASN A 24 5.25 5.62 7.04
C ASN A 24 3.74 5.88 6.88
N PRO A 25 2.94 4.84 6.57
CA PRO A 25 1.49 4.95 6.51
C PRO A 25 0.93 5.29 7.90
N THR A 26 -0.07 6.15 7.92
CA THR A 26 -0.81 6.52 9.12
C THR A 26 -1.81 5.42 9.52
N ALA A 27 -2.28 5.45 10.77
CA ALA A 27 -3.27 4.49 11.27
C ALA A 27 -4.57 4.50 10.46
N SER A 28 -4.99 5.68 9.97
CA SER A 28 -6.16 5.85 9.09
C SER A 28 -5.97 5.16 7.74
N GLU A 29 -4.78 5.29 7.15
CA GLU A 29 -4.43 4.63 5.88
C GLU A 29 -4.34 3.13 6.05
N LEU A 30 -3.71 2.64 7.12
CA LEU A 30 -3.67 1.21 7.46
C LEU A 30 -5.07 0.62 7.65
N THR A 31 -6.00 1.38 8.23
CA THR A 31 -7.38 0.93 8.41
C THR A 31 -8.12 0.85 7.08
N ARG A 32 -7.98 1.86 6.21
CA ARG A 32 -8.53 1.85 4.84
C ARG A 32 -7.94 0.70 4.03
N LEU A 33 -6.63 0.50 4.12
CA LEU A 33 -5.92 -0.61 3.51
C LEU A 33 -6.44 -1.96 3.96
N LYS A 34 -6.55 -2.20 5.27
CA LYS A 34 -7.13 -3.44 5.80
C LYS A 34 -8.53 -3.70 5.24
N LYS A 35 -9.34 -2.64 5.10
CA LYS A 35 -10.68 -2.74 4.50
C LYS A 35 -10.62 -3.10 3.02
N THR A 36 -9.77 -2.44 2.24
CA THR A 36 -9.59 -2.71 0.79
C THR A 36 -8.95 -4.08 0.53
N MET A 37 -8.01 -4.50 1.38
CA MET A 37 -7.41 -5.83 1.33
C MET A 37 -8.41 -6.93 1.66
N ALA A 38 -9.37 -6.67 2.55
CA ALA A 38 -10.44 -7.61 2.86
C ALA A 38 -11.43 -7.80 1.70
N THR A 39 -11.62 -6.78 0.85
CA THR A 39 -12.44 -6.87 -0.36
C THR A 39 -11.68 -7.35 -1.59
N SER A 40 -10.34 -7.36 -1.56
CA SER A 40 -9.53 -7.73 -2.72
C SER A 40 -9.34 -9.24 -2.82
N PRO A 41 -9.47 -9.83 -4.02
CA PRO A 41 -9.35 -11.29 -4.22
C PRO A 41 -7.92 -11.79 -3.97
N THR A 42 -6.92 -10.91 -4.08
CA THR A 42 -5.54 -11.23 -3.70
C THR A 42 -4.88 -10.04 -3.00
N PRO A 43 -3.98 -10.31 -2.03
CA PRO A 43 -3.20 -9.27 -1.37
C PRO A 43 -2.35 -8.48 -2.36
N LEU A 44 -1.80 -9.15 -3.38
CA LEU A 44 -1.00 -8.50 -4.43
C LEU A 44 -1.80 -7.44 -5.20
N ALA A 45 -3.03 -7.76 -5.60
CA ALA A 45 -3.90 -6.80 -6.27
C ALA A 45 -4.18 -5.60 -5.37
N ALA A 46 -4.42 -5.81 -4.07
CA ALA A 46 -4.64 -4.72 -3.12
C ALA A 46 -3.43 -3.80 -2.95
N TYR A 47 -2.22 -4.36 -2.93
CA TYR A 47 -0.98 -3.56 -2.91
C TYR A 47 -0.81 -2.73 -4.18
N GLN A 48 -1.14 -3.31 -5.32
CA GLN A 48 -1.03 -2.64 -6.62
C GLN A 48 -2.04 -1.50 -6.73
N ASP A 49 -3.29 -1.75 -6.32
CA ASP A 49 -4.35 -0.75 -6.27
C ASP A 49 -4.00 0.40 -5.33
N LEU A 50 -3.48 0.10 -4.15
CA LEU A 50 -2.94 1.10 -3.23
C LEU A 50 -1.83 1.92 -3.88
N TYR A 51 -0.86 1.27 -4.52
CA TYR A 51 0.27 1.98 -5.15
C TYR A 51 -0.21 2.94 -6.24
N TRP A 52 -1.19 2.51 -7.05
CA TRP A 52 -1.87 3.37 -8.01
C TRP A 52 -2.64 4.51 -7.36
N ALA A 53 -3.33 4.26 -6.25
CA ALA A 53 -4.04 5.30 -5.49
C ALA A 53 -3.08 6.33 -4.88
N LEU A 54 -1.90 5.88 -4.44
CA LEU A 54 -0.84 6.75 -3.93
C LEU A 54 -0.25 7.63 -5.03
N LEU A 55 0.08 7.06 -6.19
CA LEU A 55 0.59 7.83 -7.34
C LEU A 55 -0.42 8.86 -7.87
N ASN A 56 -1.71 8.56 -7.80
CA ASN A 56 -2.78 9.49 -8.19
C ASN A 56 -3.20 10.44 -7.05
N SER A 57 -2.64 10.30 -5.85
CA SER A 57 -2.99 11.16 -4.72
C SER A 57 -2.32 12.53 -4.87
N ASN A 58 -3.04 13.59 -4.46
CA ASN A 58 -2.47 14.93 -4.32
C ASN A 58 -1.18 14.91 -3.48
N GLU A 59 -1.08 14.00 -2.52
CA GLU A 59 0.10 13.91 -1.66
C GLU A 59 1.37 13.48 -2.41
N PHE A 60 1.25 12.66 -3.48
CA PHE A 60 2.38 12.35 -4.35
C PHE A 60 2.76 13.54 -5.22
N ILE A 61 1.76 14.26 -5.75
CA ILE A 61 1.93 15.47 -6.57
C ILE A 61 2.57 16.62 -5.77
N VAL A 62 2.33 16.71 -4.45
CA VAL A 62 2.90 17.77 -3.61
C VAL A 62 4.33 17.41 -3.14
N ASN A 63 4.67 16.12 -3.09
CA ASN A 63 6.00 15.63 -2.70
C ASN A 63 6.99 15.47 -3.87
N HIS A 64 6.58 15.64 -5.13
CA HIS A 64 7.40 15.54 -6.36
C HIS A 64 7.25 16.77 -7.24
#